data_AF-A0A6L9ZU94-F1
#
_entry.id   AF-A0A6L9ZU94-F1
#
_cell.length_a   1.000
_cell.length_b   1.000
_cell.length_c   1.000
_cell.angle_alpha   90.00
_cell.angle_beta   90.00
_cell.angle_gamma   90.00
#
_symmetry.space_group_name_H-M   'P 1'
#
loop_
_entity.id
_entity.type
_entity.pdbx_description
1 polymer ?
#
loop_
_entity_poly.entity_id
_entity_poly.type
_entity_poly.pdbx_seq_one_letter_code
_entity_poly.pdbx_strand_id
1 'polypeptide(L)'
;MKILPRILSLTLLSLALTNCSVSPEKIKSSIVIISNKSGHGTGFFVPGKPGVCSVLTAAHVLQGKGENFVETAKDMKPWRIANIERLPYSIDLALVTFQPVRLKR
;
A
#
# COMPACT_ATOMS: atom_id res chain seq x y z
N MET A 1 -20.03 -1.92 -47.55
CA MET A 1 -19.16 -2.13 -46.37
C MET A 1 -18.50 -0.80 -45.96
N LYS A 2 -19.18 0.06 -45.18
CA LYS A 2 -18.65 1.37 -44.72
C LYS A 2 -18.82 1.58 -43.20
N ILE A 3 -19.02 0.49 -42.45
CA ILE A 3 -19.38 0.54 -41.03
C ILE A 3 -18.15 0.30 -40.14
N LEU A 4 -17.13 -0.39 -40.66
CA LEU A 4 -15.92 -0.77 -39.92
C LEU A 4 -15.10 0.42 -39.36
N PRO A 5 -14.89 1.56 -40.08
CA PRO A 5 -14.08 2.65 -39.51
C PRO A 5 -14.81 3.46 -38.43
N ARG A 6 -16.16 3.43 -38.40
CA ARG A 6 -16.95 4.17 -37.39
C ARG A 6 -16.97 3.49 -36.03
N ILE A 7 -16.86 2.15 -35.98
CA ILE A 7 -16.83 1.41 -34.72
C ILE A 7 -15.46 1.58 -34.05
N LEU A 8 -14.37 1.60 -34.84
CA LEU A 8 -13.00 1.73 -34.34
C LEU A 8 -12.71 3.11 -33.72
N SER A 9 -13.30 4.19 -34.27
CA SER A 9 -13.17 5.53 -33.70
C SER A 9 -13.88 5.67 -32.35
N LEU A 10 -15.00 4.98 -32.17
CA LEU A 10 -15.81 5.06 -30.95
C LEU A 10 -15.11 4.36 -29.76
N THR A 11 -14.39 3.27 -30.02
CA THR A 11 -13.64 2.52 -28.99
C THR A 11 -12.41 3.25 -28.47
N LEU A 12 -11.72 4.01 -29.33
CA LEU A 12 -10.57 4.82 -28.90
C LEU A 12 -10.99 5.97 -27.95
N LEU A 13 -12.15 6.57 -28.20
CA LEU A 13 -12.66 7.67 -27.38
C LEU A 13 -13.06 7.19 -25.97
N SER A 14 -13.61 5.98 -25.85
CA SER A 14 -13.91 5.37 -24.55
C SER A 14 -12.66 5.06 -23.71
N LEU A 15 -11.54 4.65 -24.33
CA LEU A 15 -10.29 4.38 -23.60
C LEU A 15 -9.64 5.66 -23.05
N ALA A 16 -9.80 6.80 -23.73
CA ALA A 16 -9.27 8.08 -23.27
C ALA A 16 -10.03 8.63 -22.04
N LEU A 17 -11.31 8.30 -21.91
CA LEU A 17 -12.18 8.77 -20.81
C LEU A 17 -12.07 7.91 -19.54
N THR A 18 -11.48 6.72 -19.61
CA THR A 18 -11.26 5.84 -18.45
C THR A 18 -9.95 6.10 -17.73
N ASN A 19 -9.32 7.26 -17.90
CA ASN A 19 -8.13 7.61 -17.13
C ASN A 19 -8.52 7.75 -15.66
N CYS A 20 -8.36 6.68 -14.87
CA CYS A 20 -8.60 6.65 -13.44
C CYS A 20 -7.55 7.55 -12.76
N SER A 21 -7.76 8.86 -12.82
CA SER A 21 -6.92 9.84 -12.15
C SER A 21 -7.22 9.82 -10.65
N VAL A 22 -6.62 8.87 -9.93
CA VAL A 22 -6.54 8.95 -8.48
C VAL A 22 -5.67 10.14 -8.13
N SER A 23 -6.15 11.06 -7.28
CA SER A 23 -5.35 12.24 -6.93
C SER A 23 -4.04 11.82 -6.25
N PRO A 24 -2.90 12.46 -6.58
CA PRO A 24 -1.61 12.15 -5.95
C PRO A 24 -1.65 12.24 -4.42
N GLU A 25 -2.47 13.14 -3.86
CA GLU A 25 -2.65 13.28 -2.41
C GLU A 25 -3.29 12.03 -1.78
N LYS A 26 -4.26 11.43 -2.47
CA LYS A 26 -4.92 10.20 -2.00
C LYS A 26 -3.96 9.01 -2.02
N ILE A 27 -3.03 8.98 -2.97
CA ILE A 27 -1.97 7.95 -3.01
C ILE A 27 -0.97 8.18 -1.87
N LYS A 28 -0.48 9.42 -1.69
CA LYS A 28 0.49 9.75 -0.63
C LYS A 28 -0.03 9.40 0.76
N SER A 29 -1.31 9.61 1.04
CA SER A 29 -1.92 9.26 2.34
C SER A 29 -2.07 7.76 2.58
N SER A 30 -1.94 6.93 1.54
CA SER A 30 -1.97 5.47 1.64
C SER A 30 -0.60 4.83 1.86
N ILE A 31 0.48 5.58 1.67
CA ILE A 31 1.86 5.10 1.78
C ILE A 31 2.35 5.27 3.22
N VAL A 32 3.09 4.28 3.69
CA VAL A 32 3.77 4.29 4.99
C VAL A 32 5.26 4.04 4.80
N ILE A 33 6.05 4.55 5.75
CA ILE A 33 7.47 4.21 5.86
C ILE A 33 7.59 3.02 6.81
N ILE A 34 8.47 2.09 6.47
CA ILE A 34 8.87 0.99 7.35
C ILE A 34 10.30 1.22 7.75
N SER A 35 10.57 1.28 9.05
CA SER A 35 11.89 1.57 9.60
C SER A 35 12.37 0.43 10.50
N ASN A 36 13.65 0.13 10.40
CA ASN A 36 14.36 -0.78 11.32
C ASN A 36 15.81 -0.31 11.50
N LYS A 37 16.60 -1.04 12.29
CA LYS A 37 18.00 -0.67 12.55
C LYS A 37 18.90 -0.78 11.32
N SER A 38 18.49 -1.52 10.30
CA SER A 38 19.26 -1.78 9.08
C SER A 38 18.90 -0.82 7.94
N GLY A 39 17.83 -0.04 8.06
CA GLY A 39 17.44 0.97 7.07
C GLY A 39 15.93 1.22 7.02
N HIS A 40 15.50 1.76 5.88
CA HIS A 40 14.12 2.12 5.61
C HIS A 40 13.60 1.46 4.33
N GLY A 41 12.31 1.19 4.31
CA GLY A 41 11.55 0.82 3.12
C GLY A 41 10.17 1.47 3.15
N THR A 42 9.32 1.08 2.22
CA THR A 42 7.96 1.60 2.12
C THR A 42 6.94 0.48 2.04
N GLY A 43 5.71 0.82 2.38
CA GLY A 43 4.55 -0.03 2.17
C GLY A 43 3.32 0.82 1.90
N PHE A 44 2.19 0.16 1.68
CA PHE A 44 0.92 0.86 1.53
C PHE A 44 -0.19 0.12 2.28
N PHE A 45 -1.19 0.88 2.74
CA PHE A 45 -2.34 0.31 3.42
C PHE A 45 -3.15 -0.57 2.49
N VAL A 46 -3.54 -1.74 3.00
CA VAL A 46 -4.46 -2.67 2.34
C VAL A 46 -5.67 -2.93 3.24
N PRO A 47 -6.83 -3.30 2.69
CA PRO A 47 -7.98 -3.72 3.48
C PRO A 47 -7.59 -4.85 4.44
N GLY A 48 -8.03 -4.75 5.68
CA GLY A 48 -7.72 -5.71 6.74
C GLY A 48 -8.91 -5.91 7.68
N LYS A 49 -8.67 -6.67 8.75
CA LYS A 49 -9.71 -6.91 9.77
C LYS A 49 -10.07 -5.59 10.49
N PRO A 50 -11.32 -5.41 10.95
CA PRO A 50 -11.70 -4.24 11.74
C PRO A 50 -10.81 -4.09 12.99
N GLY A 51 -10.38 -2.88 13.28
CA GLY A 51 -9.57 -2.56 14.48
C GLY A 51 -8.08 -2.85 14.36
N VAL A 52 -7.60 -3.33 13.22
CA VAL A 52 -6.17 -3.46 12.90
C VAL A 52 -5.85 -2.73 11.60
N CYS A 53 -4.69 -2.09 11.56
CA CYS A 53 -4.14 -1.54 10.32
C CYS A 53 -3.31 -2.62 9.64
N SER A 54 -3.49 -2.78 8.33
CA SER A 54 -2.76 -3.76 7.51
C SER A 54 -2.00 -3.05 6.41
N VAL A 55 -0.74 -3.41 6.22
CA VAL A 55 0.17 -2.79 5.26
C VAL A 55 0.84 -3.89 4.45
N LEU A 56 0.85 -3.75 3.12
CA LEU A 56 1.64 -4.60 2.25
C LEU A 56 2.98 -3.93 1.96
N THR A 57 4.06 -4.70 2.04
CA THR A 57 5.43 -4.26 1.77
C THR A 57 6.24 -5.40 1.16
N ALA A 58 7.48 -5.11 0.74
CA ALA A 58 8.41 -6.12 0.33
C ALA A 58 8.94 -6.92 1.53
N ALA A 59 9.06 -8.25 1.38
CA ALA A 59 9.49 -9.11 2.48
C ALA A 59 10.93 -8.84 2.91
N HIS A 60 11.81 -8.45 1.98
CA HIS A 60 13.20 -8.10 2.27
C HIS A 60 13.35 -6.88 3.18
N VAL A 61 12.41 -5.93 3.13
CA VAL A 61 12.43 -4.72 3.99
C VAL A 61 12.39 -5.11 5.47
N LEU A 62 11.77 -6.24 5.80
CA LEU A 62 11.58 -6.75 7.15
C LEU A 62 12.72 -7.65 7.65
N GLN A 63 13.79 -7.84 6.86
CA GLN A 63 14.92 -8.72 7.21
C GLN A 63 16.00 -8.04 8.09
N GLY A 64 15.80 -6.78 8.48
CA GLY A 64 16.72 -6.05 9.35
C GLY A 64 16.79 -6.64 10.77
N LYS A 65 17.92 -6.44 11.44
CA LYS A 65 18.10 -6.87 12.84
C LYS A 65 17.33 -5.94 13.78
N GLY A 66 16.48 -6.49 14.64
CA GLY A 66 15.77 -5.73 15.68
C GLY A 66 14.28 -5.54 15.37
N GLU A 67 13.66 -4.56 16.04
CA GLU A 67 12.25 -4.27 15.88
C GLU A 67 11.99 -3.47 14.61
N ASN A 68 10.88 -3.78 13.94
CA ASN A 68 10.39 -3.04 12.78
C ASN A 68 9.23 -2.14 13.22
N PHE A 69 9.21 -0.91 12.71
CA PHE A 69 8.16 0.09 12.96
C PHE A 69 7.52 0.52 11.65
N VAL A 70 6.26 0.90 11.73
CA VAL A 70 5.52 1.56 10.64
C VAL A 70 5.35 3.02 11.03
N GLU A 71 5.69 3.94 10.14
CA GLU A 71 5.49 5.37 10.31
C GLU A 71 4.50 5.86 9.26
N THR A 72 3.43 6.52 9.70
CA THR A 72 2.45 7.07 8.75
C THR A 72 2.86 8.48 8.36
N ALA A 73 2.67 8.84 7.09
CA ALA A 73 3.05 10.17 6.58
C ALA A 73 2.29 11.32 7.28
N LYS A 74 1.15 11.03 7.92
CA LYS A 74 0.30 12.05 8.56
C LYS A 74 0.78 12.44 9.95
N ASP A 75 1.29 11.48 10.72
CA ASP A 75 1.66 11.67 12.13
C ASP A 75 3.14 11.44 12.43
N MET A 76 3.90 10.92 11.46
CA MET A 76 5.30 10.44 11.61
C MET A 76 5.49 9.59 12.87
N LYS A 77 4.42 8.96 13.35
CA LYS A 77 4.43 8.25 14.61
C LYS A 77 4.90 6.83 14.35
N PRO A 78 5.92 6.35 15.07
CA PRO A 78 6.34 4.96 14.94
C PRO A 78 5.31 4.05 15.63
N TRP A 79 4.75 3.13 14.85
CA TRP A 79 3.84 2.08 15.29
C TRP A 79 4.60 0.75 15.30
N ARG A 80 4.65 0.08 16.45
CA ARG A 80 5.28 -1.24 16.55
C ARG A 80 4.47 -2.27 15.76
N ILE A 81 5.14 -3.03 14.91
CA ILE A 81 4.48 -4.11 14.15
C ILE A 81 4.06 -5.23 15.11
N ALA A 82 2.79 -5.62 15.04
CA ALA A 82 2.21 -6.68 15.86
C ALA A 82 2.35 -8.06 15.22
N ASN A 83 2.20 -8.16 13.89
CA ASN A 83 2.36 -9.41 13.15
C ASN A 83 2.96 -9.17 11.77
N ILE A 84 3.74 -10.13 11.29
CA ILE A 84 4.37 -10.19 9.97
C ILE A 84 4.01 -11.53 9.33
N GLU A 85 3.17 -11.48 8.30
CA GLU A 85 2.83 -12.63 7.46
C GLU A 85 3.58 -12.51 6.13
N ARG A 86 4.58 -13.36 5.92
CA ARG A 86 5.28 -13.41 4.64
C ARG A 86 4.45 -14.20 3.64
N LEU A 87 4.25 -13.65 2.45
CA LEU A 87 3.65 -14.36 1.34
C LEU A 87 4.60 -15.49 0.87
N PRO A 88 4.13 -16.46 0.06
CA PRO A 88 4.96 -17.59 -0.35
C PRO A 88 6.35 -17.17 -0.85
N TYR A 89 7.38 -17.94 -0.51
CA TYR A 89 8.80 -17.61 -0.70
C TYR A 89 9.22 -17.17 -2.13
N SER A 90 8.45 -17.53 -3.15
CA SER A 90 8.67 -17.09 -4.53
C SER A 90 8.30 -15.62 -4.77
N ILE A 91 7.65 -14.95 -3.81
CA ILE A 91 7.15 -13.59 -3.91
C ILE A 91 7.74 -12.77 -2.75
N ASP A 92 8.46 -11.71 -3.10
CA ASP A 92 9.07 -10.80 -2.13
C ASP A 92 8.02 -9.81 -1.56
N LEU A 93 6.98 -10.36 -0.90
CA LEU A 93 5.91 -9.59 -0.27
C LEU A 93 5.64 -10.09 1.14
N ALA A 94 5.25 -9.15 2.00
CA ALA A 94 4.79 -9.43 3.35
C ALA A 94 3.63 -8.51 3.72
N LEU A 95 2.64 -9.08 4.41
CA LEU A 95 1.57 -8.36 5.06
C LEU A 95 1.97 -8.10 6.51
N VAL A 96 2.03 -6.84 6.90
CA VAL A 96 2.30 -6.43 8.27
C VAL A 96 1.05 -5.82 8.89
N THR A 97 0.84 -6.08 10.18
CA THR A 97 -0.29 -5.50 10.91
C THR A 97 0.16 -4.81 12.17
N PHE A 98 -0.53 -3.72 12.52
CA PHE A 98 -0.33 -2.99 13.76
C PHE A 98 -1.66 -2.47 14.30
N GLN A 99 -1.71 -2.17 15.59
CA GLN A 99 -2.92 -1.66 16.23
C GLN A 99 -2.84 -0.13 16.33
N PRO A 100 -3.83 0.61 15.77
CA PRO A 100 -3.95 2.02 16.08
C PRO A 100 -4.37 2.15 17.54
N VAL A 101 -3.61 2.89 18.36
CA VAL A 101 -3.99 3.19 19.74
C VAL A 101 -5.32 3.94 19.68
N ARG A 102 -6.37 3.37 20.28
CA ARG A 102 -7.62 4.10 20.49
C ARG A 102 -7.32 5.29 21.40
N LEU A 103 -7.26 6.50 20.83
CA LEU A 103 -7.46 7.70 21.63
C LEU A 103 -8.85 7.55 22.26
N LYS A 104 -8.91 7.37 23.58
CA LYS A 104 -10.16 7.51 24.32
C LYS A 104 -10.70 8.91 23.97
N ARG A 105 -11.82 8.96 23.26
CA ARG A 105 -12.64 10.18 23.17
C ARG A 105 -13.32 10.41 24.51
#